data_AF-A0A760VLW7-F1
#
_entry.id   AF-A0A760VLW7-F1
#
_cell.length_a   1.000
_cell.length_b   1.000
_cell.length_c   1.000
_cell.angle_alpha   90.00
_cell.angle_beta   90.00
_cell.angle_gamma   90.00
#
_symmetry.space_group_name_H-M   'P 1'
#
loop_
_entity.id
_entity.type
_entity.pdbx_description
1 polymer ?
#
loop_
_entity_poly.entity_id
_entity_poly.type
_entity_poly.pdbx_seq_one_letter_code
_entity_poly.pdbx_strand_id
1 'polypeptide(L)'
;MKKINALIGQGFDQPENSRTVVSVPTMSSLQMVDYINADRKAKAQAEEMGFPCKKYRLLQHKSFLAKVPKVLGETSAKFFADDIFTSGNGAQSTRQIYQFPKREACLMAMSYSYELQAAVYDYMEELDRQKGGYLGYTIGELQHIVASARQYSDEDSSDAGRRLRKRQDDLILLEKAEDLVSSLSQLSLNLPGNIPDA
;
A
#
# COMPACT_ATOMS: atom_id res chain seq x y z
N MET A 1 -18.08 36.58 18.97
CA MET A 1 -17.23 35.38 18.73
C MET A 1 -18.12 34.23 18.26
N LYS A 2 -18.23 34.03 16.95
CA LYS A 2 -18.99 32.91 16.34
C LYS A 2 -17.97 31.88 15.86
N LYS A 3 -18.03 30.67 16.42
CA LYS A 3 -17.14 29.56 16.12
C LYS A 3 -17.40 29.05 14.70
N ILE A 4 -16.34 28.90 13.94
CA ILE A 4 -16.33 28.35 12.59
C ILE A 4 -16.21 26.83 12.78
N ASN A 5 -17.30 26.09 12.61
CA ASN A 5 -17.24 24.63 12.59
C ASN A 5 -16.79 24.21 11.18
N ALA A 6 -15.51 23.85 11.07
CA ALA A 6 -14.98 23.16 9.89
C ALA A 6 -15.71 21.81 9.75
N LEU A 7 -16.32 21.61 8.57
CA LEU A 7 -16.93 20.36 8.18
C LEU A 7 -15.79 19.33 8.02
N ILE A 8 -15.57 18.54 9.06
CA ILE A 8 -14.61 17.42 9.05
C ILE A 8 -15.11 16.43 8.00
N GLY A 9 -14.23 16.12 7.03
CA GLY A 9 -14.50 15.16 5.97
C GLY A 9 -15.02 13.85 6.54
N GLN A 10 -16.13 13.38 5.99
CA GLN A 10 -16.63 12.04 6.23
C GLN A 10 -15.54 11.06 5.77
N GLY A 11 -14.88 10.42 6.73
CA GLY A 11 -14.11 9.22 6.48
C GLY A 11 -15.09 8.15 6.02
N PHE A 12 -15.11 7.89 4.72
CA PHE A 12 -15.72 6.68 4.19
C PHE A 12 -14.83 5.51 4.64
N ASP A 13 -15.43 4.60 5.41
CA ASP A 13 -14.83 3.32 5.75
C ASP A 13 -14.42 2.61 4.44
N GLN A 14 -13.11 2.43 4.25
CA GLN A 14 -12.60 1.63 3.14
C GLN A 14 -13.11 0.19 3.32
N PRO A 15 -13.62 -0.46 2.26
CA PRO A 15 -13.99 -1.87 2.35
C PRO A 15 -12.75 -2.70 2.68
N GLU A 16 -12.81 -3.48 3.76
CA GLU A 16 -11.77 -4.40 4.27
C GLU A 16 -11.39 -5.55 3.32
N ASN A 17 -11.75 -5.50 2.04
CA ASN A 17 -11.47 -6.59 1.12
C ASN A 17 -10.29 -6.28 0.21
N SER A 18 -9.31 -7.19 0.25
CA SER A 18 -8.08 -7.28 -0.54
C SER A 18 -6.89 -6.44 -0.09
N ARG A 19 -6.57 -6.45 1.22
CA ARG A 19 -5.15 -6.38 1.60
C ARG A 19 -4.51 -7.71 1.17
N THR A 20 -4.09 -7.80 -0.10
CA THR A 20 -3.15 -8.84 -0.51
C THR A 20 -2.02 -8.82 0.51
N VAL A 21 -1.74 -9.97 1.13
CA VAL A 21 -0.61 -10.10 2.05
C VAL A 21 0.60 -9.74 1.21
N VAL A 22 1.06 -8.49 1.31
CA VAL A 22 2.28 -8.02 0.66
C VAL A 22 3.36 -8.92 1.23
N SER A 23 3.72 -9.96 0.48
CA SER A 23 4.75 -10.89 0.91
C SER A 23 6.04 -10.07 0.93
N VAL A 24 6.44 -9.62 2.12
CA VAL A 24 7.68 -8.87 2.32
C VAL A 24 8.78 -9.67 1.64
N PRO A 25 9.58 -9.07 0.73
CA PRO A 25 10.72 -9.76 0.16
C PRO A 25 11.61 -10.31 1.25
N THR A 26 11.86 -11.62 1.17
CA THR A 26 12.74 -12.34 2.08
C THR A 26 13.91 -12.89 1.32
N MET A 27 15.07 -12.91 1.97
CA MET A 27 16.27 -13.60 1.49
C MET A 27 16.51 -14.84 2.33
N SER A 28 16.71 -15.98 1.68
CA SER A 28 16.96 -17.22 2.40
C SER A 28 18.38 -17.27 2.97
N SER A 29 18.55 -17.99 4.09
CA SER A 29 19.88 -18.24 4.66
C SER A 29 20.86 -18.93 3.69
N LEU A 30 20.35 -19.69 2.73
CA LEU A 30 21.17 -20.34 1.70
C LEU A 30 21.64 -19.32 0.67
N GLN A 31 20.73 -18.50 0.16
CA GLN A 31 21.08 -17.39 -0.72
C GLN A 31 22.12 -16.49 -0.05
N MET A 32 21.94 -16.14 1.23
CA MET A 32 22.92 -15.33 1.96
C MET A 32 24.31 -15.97 2.00
N VAL A 33 24.40 -17.28 2.23
CA VAL A 33 25.67 -18.02 2.22
C VAL A 33 26.33 -17.99 0.84
N ASP A 34 25.54 -18.14 -0.22
CA ASP A 34 26.05 -18.08 -1.59
C ASP A 34 26.59 -16.68 -1.92
N TYR A 35 25.88 -15.62 -1.54
CA TYR A 35 26.35 -14.24 -1.68
C TYR A 35 27.64 -13.97 -0.91
N ILE A 36 27.73 -14.42 0.35
CA ILE A 36 28.96 -14.28 1.16
C ILE A 36 30.13 -15.03 0.50
N ASN A 37 29.89 -16.24 0.01
CA ASN A 37 30.94 -17.03 -0.63
C ASN A 37 31.37 -16.44 -1.99
N ALA A 38 30.43 -15.86 -2.73
CA ALA A 38 30.72 -15.14 -3.97
C ALA A 38 31.59 -13.90 -3.70
N ASP A 39 31.26 -13.08 -2.70
CA ASP A 39 32.08 -11.92 -2.27
C ASP A 39 33.49 -12.36 -1.85
N ARG A 40 33.59 -13.41 -1.03
CA ARG A 40 34.89 -13.98 -0.62
C ARG A 40 35.70 -14.50 -1.79
N LYS A 41 35.06 -15.13 -2.77
CA LYS A 41 35.72 -15.62 -3.98
C LYS A 41 36.21 -14.47 -4.84
N ALA A 42 35.40 -13.43 -5.04
CA ALA A 42 35.79 -12.23 -5.78
C ALA A 42 36.99 -11.53 -5.13
N LYS A 43 37.00 -11.41 -3.79
CA LYS A 43 38.12 -10.84 -3.04
C LYS A 43 39.39 -11.70 -3.10
N ALA A 44 39.26 -13.03 -3.05
CA ALA A 44 40.39 -13.92 -3.24
C ALA A 44 41.00 -13.75 -4.64
N GLN A 45 40.17 -13.70 -5.68
CA GLN A 45 40.60 -13.51 -7.07
C GLN A 45 41.25 -12.14 -7.30
N ALA A 46 40.71 -11.07 -6.70
CA ALA A 46 41.29 -9.73 -6.76
C ALA A 46 42.68 -9.65 -6.10
N GLU A 47 42.96 -10.53 -5.13
CA GLU A 47 44.27 -10.68 -4.49
C GLU A 47 45.12 -11.79 -5.14
N GLU A 48 44.74 -12.27 -6.33
CA GLU A 48 45.42 -13.34 -7.08
C GLU A 48 45.57 -14.66 -6.29
N MET A 49 44.70 -14.89 -5.31
CA MET A 49 44.64 -16.10 -4.51
C MET A 49 43.54 -17.05 -4.98
N GLY A 50 43.78 -18.36 -4.84
CA GLY A 50 42.74 -19.38 -5.02
C GLY A 50 41.67 -19.33 -3.91
N PHE A 51 40.44 -19.71 -4.24
CA PHE A 51 39.35 -19.87 -3.26
C PHE A 51 38.95 -21.35 -3.17
N PRO A 52 38.84 -21.94 -1.96
CA PRO A 52 39.01 -21.33 -0.63
C PRO A 52 40.46 -21.20 -0.17
N CYS A 53 40.79 -20.15 0.61
CA CYS A 53 42.12 -19.94 1.20
C CYS A 53 42.08 -19.61 2.71
N LYS A 54 43.25 -19.46 3.33
CA LYS A 54 43.37 -19.16 4.78
C LYS A 54 42.68 -17.84 5.16
N LYS A 55 42.74 -16.83 4.28
CA LYS A 55 42.09 -15.52 4.45
C LYS A 55 40.59 -15.60 4.14
N TYR A 56 40.22 -16.25 3.04
CA TYR A 56 38.84 -16.38 2.56
C TYR A 56 38.37 -17.83 2.61
N ARG A 57 37.90 -18.26 3.79
CA ARG A 57 37.36 -19.61 3.99
C ARG A 57 35.96 -19.75 3.39
N LEU A 58 35.66 -20.94 2.87
CA LEU A 58 34.30 -21.31 2.46
C LEU A 58 33.37 -21.29 3.68
N LEU A 59 32.31 -20.48 3.62
CA LEU A 59 31.27 -20.47 4.63
C LEU A 59 30.29 -21.61 4.37
N GLN A 60 30.18 -22.50 5.35
CA GLN A 60 29.18 -23.57 5.36
C GLN A 60 27.86 -23.07 5.93
N HIS A 61 26.73 -23.57 5.41
CA HIS A 61 25.39 -23.17 5.86
C HIS A 61 25.18 -23.43 7.36
N LYS A 62 25.63 -24.59 7.89
CA LYS A 62 25.60 -24.89 9.33
C LYS A 62 26.31 -23.83 10.19
N SER A 63 27.46 -23.33 9.73
CA SER A 63 28.22 -22.30 10.44
C SER A 63 27.53 -20.94 10.40
N PHE A 64 26.82 -20.65 9.30
CA PHE A 64 25.97 -19.46 9.19
C PHE A 64 24.79 -19.55 10.15
N LEU A 65 24.06 -20.68 10.18
CA LEU A 65 22.93 -20.89 11.10
C LEU A 65 23.32 -20.70 12.57
N ALA A 66 24.49 -21.20 12.98
CA ALA A 66 25.00 -21.02 14.34
C ALA A 66 25.31 -19.55 14.70
N LYS A 67 25.51 -18.69 13.69
CA LYS A 67 25.77 -17.25 13.87
C LYS A 67 24.47 -16.45 13.96
N VAL A 68 23.38 -16.90 13.34
CA VAL A 68 22.11 -16.16 13.27
C VAL A 68 21.59 -15.73 14.66
N PRO A 69 21.49 -16.62 15.67
CA PRO A 69 21.05 -16.21 17.01
C PRO A 69 22.02 -15.26 17.71
N LYS A 70 23.32 -15.30 17.35
CA LYS A 70 24.33 -14.40 17.94
C LYS A 70 24.22 -12.97 17.41
N VAL A 71 23.75 -12.80 16.18
CA VAL A 71 23.60 -11.50 15.52
C VAL A 71 22.20 -10.91 15.76
N LEU A 72 21.16 -11.74 15.66
CA LEU A 72 19.77 -11.28 15.77
C LEU A 72 19.15 -11.47 17.18
N GLY A 73 19.84 -12.17 18.07
CA GLY A 73 19.33 -12.50 19.41
C GLY A 73 18.07 -13.38 19.36
N GLU A 74 17.22 -13.24 20.37
CA GLU A 74 15.97 -14.01 20.52
C GLU A 74 14.99 -13.82 19.35
N THR A 75 15.11 -12.69 18.62
CA THR A 75 14.24 -12.41 17.47
C THR A 75 14.50 -13.34 16.30
N SER A 76 15.63 -14.06 16.26
CA SER A 76 15.95 -14.98 15.17
C SER A 76 14.87 -16.04 14.96
N ALA A 77 14.26 -16.53 16.03
CA ALA A 77 13.24 -17.59 15.98
C ALA A 77 12.03 -17.21 15.09
N LYS A 78 11.73 -15.91 14.96
CA LYS A 78 10.62 -15.41 14.13
C LYS A 78 10.84 -15.63 12.63
N PHE A 79 12.10 -15.75 12.23
CA PHE A 79 12.53 -15.87 10.84
C PHE A 79 12.88 -17.31 10.47
N PHE A 80 12.72 -18.24 11.40
CA PHE A 80 13.00 -19.65 11.18
C PHE A 80 11.95 -20.24 10.24
N ALA A 81 12.40 -21.02 9.27
CA ALA A 81 11.54 -21.67 8.29
C ALA A 81 12.09 -23.03 7.92
N ASP A 82 11.22 -23.91 7.46
CA ASP A 82 11.60 -25.20 6.91
C ASP A 82 11.52 -25.15 5.38
N ASP A 83 12.51 -25.74 4.72
CA ASP A 83 12.57 -25.84 3.27
C ASP A 83 12.58 -27.31 2.85
N ILE A 84 11.73 -27.65 1.89
CA ILE A 84 11.59 -29.02 1.38
C ILE A 84 12.44 -29.12 0.14
N PHE A 85 13.45 -29.99 0.15
CA PHE A 85 14.27 -30.27 -1.01
C PHE A 85 14.11 -31.72 -1.46
N THR A 86 13.96 -31.90 -2.77
CA THR A 86 13.90 -33.22 -3.40
C THR A 86 15.33 -33.67 -3.70
N SER A 87 15.76 -34.75 -3.07
CA SER A 87 17.03 -35.40 -3.40
C SER A 87 16.93 -36.07 -4.78
N GLY A 88 18.07 -36.30 -5.44
CA GLY A 88 18.14 -36.88 -6.80
C GLY A 88 17.44 -38.24 -6.98
N ASN A 89 17.11 -38.91 -5.88
CA ASN A 89 16.34 -40.16 -5.86
C ASN A 89 14.81 -39.96 -5.72
N GLY A 90 14.32 -38.72 -5.84
CA GLY A 90 12.90 -38.38 -5.65
C GLY A 90 12.43 -38.28 -4.19
N ALA A 91 13.30 -38.61 -3.22
CA ALA A 91 13.00 -38.49 -1.80
C ALA A 91 13.00 -37.02 -1.36
N GLN A 92 11.91 -36.57 -0.75
CA GLN A 92 11.81 -35.24 -0.14
C GLN A 92 12.44 -35.25 1.25
N SER A 93 13.26 -34.24 1.55
CA SER A 93 13.86 -34.04 2.86
C SER A 93 13.67 -32.60 3.27
N THR A 94 13.47 -32.39 4.58
CA THR A 94 13.29 -31.06 5.16
C THR A 94 14.62 -30.57 5.70
N ARG A 95 15.02 -29.35 5.31
CA ARG A 95 16.17 -28.65 5.87
C ARG A 95 15.74 -27.39 6.60
N GLN A 96 16.39 -27.13 7.72
CA GLN A 96 16.17 -25.93 8.52
C GLN A 96 16.84 -24.73 7.85
N ILE A 97 16.07 -23.67 7.61
CA ILE A 97 16.54 -22.42 7.02
C ILE A 97 16.04 -21.21 7.82
N TYR A 98 16.56 -20.04 7.48
CA TYR A 98 15.94 -18.77 7.86
C TYR A 98 15.50 -18.02 6.61
N GLN A 99 14.41 -17.26 6.74
CA GLN A 99 13.97 -16.28 5.77
C GLN A 99 14.05 -14.89 6.39
N PHE A 100 15.05 -14.12 5.96
CA PHE A 100 15.31 -12.81 6.53
C PHE A 100 14.58 -11.72 5.76
N PRO A 101 13.83 -10.84 6.43
CA PRO A 101 13.44 -9.56 5.86
C PRO A 101 14.69 -8.71 5.57
N LYS A 102 14.51 -7.65 4.78
CA LYS A 102 15.58 -6.73 4.36
C LYS A 102 16.51 -6.29 5.49
N ARG A 103 15.96 -5.85 6.62
CA ARG A 103 16.74 -5.34 7.76
C ARG A 103 17.64 -6.43 8.34
N GLU A 104 17.09 -7.61 8.60
CA GLU A 104 17.81 -8.72 9.20
C GLU A 104 18.82 -9.33 8.23
N ALA A 105 18.50 -9.36 6.93
CA ALA A 105 19.44 -9.73 5.88
C ALA A 105 20.65 -8.78 5.87
N CYS A 106 20.41 -7.48 5.96
CA CYS A 106 21.46 -6.47 6.06
C CYS A 106 22.30 -6.62 7.34
N LEU A 107 21.67 -6.88 8.50
CA LEU A 107 22.40 -7.14 9.75
C LEU A 107 23.29 -8.38 9.65
N MET A 108 22.78 -9.44 9.03
CA MET A 108 23.58 -10.64 8.77
C MET A 108 24.76 -10.33 7.86
N ALA A 109 24.56 -9.58 6.77
CA ALA A 109 25.62 -9.17 5.85
C ALA A 109 26.68 -8.28 6.54
N MET A 110 26.25 -7.28 7.31
CA MET A 110 27.12 -6.39 8.11
C MET A 110 28.04 -7.16 9.04
N SER A 111 27.56 -8.27 9.60
CA SER A 111 28.38 -9.14 10.48
C SER A 111 29.57 -9.81 9.75
N TYR A 112 29.63 -9.74 8.42
CA TYR A 112 30.71 -10.25 7.59
C TYR A 112 31.50 -9.15 6.88
N SER A 113 30.81 -8.16 6.29
CA SER A 113 31.44 -7.03 5.58
C SER A 113 30.45 -5.90 5.34
N TYR A 114 30.92 -4.64 5.36
CA TYR A 114 30.13 -3.47 5.00
C TYR A 114 29.80 -3.39 3.50
N GLU A 115 30.73 -3.81 2.64
CA GLU A 115 30.49 -3.85 1.19
C GLU A 115 29.40 -4.87 0.83
N LEU A 116 29.41 -6.02 1.52
CA LEU A 116 28.39 -7.04 1.35
C LEU A 116 27.02 -6.52 1.82
N GLN A 117 26.99 -5.73 2.89
CA GLN A 117 25.77 -5.10 3.36
C GLN A 117 25.17 -4.17 2.29
N ALA A 118 25.98 -3.33 1.63
CA ALA A 118 25.51 -2.47 0.55
C ALA A 118 24.92 -3.29 -0.61
N ALA A 119 25.64 -4.32 -1.08
CA ALA A 119 25.19 -5.19 -2.16
C ALA A 119 23.88 -5.95 -1.81
N VAL A 120 23.75 -6.44 -0.58
CA VAL A 120 22.52 -7.10 -0.10
C VAL A 120 21.38 -6.10 0.02
N TYR A 121 21.64 -4.88 0.48
CA TYR A 121 20.63 -3.83 0.57
C TYR A 121 20.08 -3.49 -0.83
N ASP A 122 20.97 -3.26 -1.80
CA ASP A 122 20.59 -2.94 -3.18
C ASP A 122 19.80 -4.07 -3.83
N TYR A 123 20.20 -5.33 -3.60
CA TYR A 123 19.45 -6.50 -4.05
C TYR A 123 18.04 -6.57 -3.45
N MET A 124 17.92 -6.34 -2.14
CA MET A 124 16.62 -6.36 -1.46
C MET A 124 15.74 -5.18 -1.86
N GLU A 125 16.31 -4.00 -2.08
CA GLU A 125 15.59 -2.83 -2.63
C GLU A 125 15.04 -3.11 -4.03
N GLU A 126 15.83 -3.77 -4.89
CA GLU A 126 15.36 -4.10 -6.23
C GLU A 126 14.26 -5.19 -6.19
N LEU A 127 14.34 -6.15 -5.28
CA LEU A 127 13.25 -7.10 -5.03
C LEU A 127 11.98 -6.41 -4.51
N ASP A 128 12.12 -5.43 -3.60
CA ASP A 128 11.00 -4.59 -3.13
C ASP A 128 10.35 -3.85 -4.30
N ARG A 129 11.15 -3.27 -5.21
CA ARG A 129 10.66 -2.58 -6.41
C ARG A 129 9.93 -3.53 -7.36
N GLN A 130 10.49 -4.70 -7.62
CA GLN A 130 9.89 -5.70 -8.53
C GLN A 130 8.58 -6.27 -8.00
N LYS A 131 8.44 -6.46 -6.68
CA LYS A 131 7.20 -6.96 -6.06
C LYS A 131 6.10 -5.90 -5.89
N GLY A 132 6.30 -4.68 -6.38
CA GLY A 132 5.27 -3.64 -6.41
C GLY A 132 5.63 -2.34 -5.70
N GLY A 133 6.86 -2.17 -5.22
CA GLY A 133 7.29 -0.96 -4.52
C GLY A 133 6.40 -0.59 -3.34
N TYR A 134 6.43 0.69 -2.94
CA TYR A 134 5.67 1.21 -1.79
C TYR A 134 4.14 1.14 -1.94
N LEU A 135 3.66 0.89 -3.16
CA LEU A 135 2.25 0.90 -3.54
C LEU A 135 1.93 -0.39 -4.28
N GLY A 136 2.11 -1.54 -3.60
CA GLY A 136 1.92 -2.90 -4.12
C GLY A 136 0.51 -3.19 -4.66
N TYR A 137 0.14 -2.46 -5.70
CA TYR A 137 -1.10 -2.56 -6.44
C TYR A 137 -0.76 -3.18 -7.79
N THR A 138 -1.53 -4.20 -8.13
CA THR A 138 -1.56 -4.73 -9.48
C THR A 138 -2.13 -3.70 -10.45
N ILE A 139 -1.79 -3.80 -11.74
CA ILE A 139 -2.33 -2.91 -12.77
C ILE A 139 -3.88 -2.92 -12.76
N GLY A 140 -4.49 -4.06 -12.48
CA GLY A 140 -5.95 -4.20 -12.36
C GLY A 140 -6.53 -3.43 -11.17
N GLU A 141 -5.87 -3.45 -10.01
CA GLU A 141 -6.28 -2.67 -8.84
C GLU A 141 -6.14 -1.16 -9.09
N LEU A 142 -5.07 -0.72 -9.75
CA LEU A 142 -4.91 0.67 -10.16
C LEU A 142 -6.01 1.11 -11.14
N GLN A 143 -6.36 0.26 -12.11
CA GLN A 143 -7.46 0.52 -13.03
C GLN A 143 -8.80 0.61 -12.31
N HIS A 144 -9.05 -0.27 -11.34
CA HIS A 144 -10.26 -0.22 -10.51
C HIS A 144 -10.33 1.07 -9.70
N ILE A 145 -9.25 1.47 -9.02
CA ILE A 145 -9.19 2.73 -8.26
C ILE A 145 -9.48 3.92 -9.18
N VAL A 146 -8.87 3.97 -10.36
CA VAL A 146 -9.12 5.04 -11.34
C VAL A 146 -10.56 5.02 -11.83
N ALA A 147 -11.14 3.84 -12.09
CA ALA A 147 -12.52 3.70 -12.52
C ALA A 147 -13.51 4.16 -11.43
N SER A 148 -13.31 3.73 -10.18
CA SER A 148 -14.12 4.15 -9.04
C SER A 148 -14.04 5.67 -8.79
N ALA A 149 -12.83 6.25 -8.89
CA ALA A 149 -12.66 7.69 -8.75
C ALA A 149 -13.37 8.49 -9.86
N ARG A 150 -13.37 7.97 -11.09
CA ARG A 150 -14.12 8.57 -12.21
C ARG A 150 -15.62 8.48 -12.00
N GLN A 151 -16.14 7.32 -11.61
CA GLN A 151 -17.57 7.16 -11.31
C GLN A 151 -18.03 8.13 -10.23
N TYR A 152 -17.27 8.27 -9.14
CA TYR A 152 -17.60 9.20 -8.07
C TYR A 152 -17.61 10.67 -8.55
N SER A 153 -16.64 11.05 -9.38
CA SER A 153 -16.60 12.39 -9.98
C SER A 153 -17.77 12.64 -10.94
N ASP A 154 -18.17 11.63 -11.71
CA ASP A 154 -19.26 11.72 -12.68
C ASP A 154 -20.64 11.77 -11.98
N GLU A 155 -20.79 11.06 -10.86
CA GLU A 155 -21.99 11.11 -10.00
C GLU A 155 -22.18 12.47 -9.34
N ASP A 156 -21.11 13.06 -8.78
CA ASP A 156 -21.15 14.40 -8.17
C ASP A 156 -21.49 15.49 -9.20
N SER A 157 -20.92 15.38 -10.41
CA SER A 157 -21.22 16.27 -11.54
C SER A 157 -22.68 16.15 -12.00
N SER A 158 -23.21 14.92 -12.03
CA SER A 158 -24.59 14.65 -12.44
C SER A 158 -25.63 15.17 -11.43
N ASP A 159 -25.35 15.10 -10.12
CA ASP A 159 -26.23 15.65 -9.08
C ASP A 159 -26.28 17.19 -9.12
N ALA A 160 -25.14 17.83 -9.36
CA ALA A 160 -25.08 19.28 -9.52
C ALA A 160 -25.97 19.78 -10.68
N GLY A 161 -25.91 19.12 -11.84
CA GLY A 161 -26.75 19.44 -12.99
C GLY A 161 -28.24 19.22 -12.74
N ARG A 162 -28.61 18.11 -12.08
CA ARG A 162 -30.00 17.80 -11.71
C ARG A 162 -30.58 18.85 -10.74
N ARG A 163 -29.79 19.27 -9.76
CA ARG A 163 -30.20 20.26 -8.75
C ARG A 163 -30.41 21.64 -9.34
N LEU A 164 -29.61 22.03 -10.33
CA LEU A 164 -29.80 23.29 -11.04
C LEU A 164 -31.12 23.30 -11.83
N ARG A 165 -31.44 22.23 -12.58
CA ARG A 165 -32.71 22.14 -13.31
C ARG A 165 -33.92 22.23 -12.38
N LYS A 166 -33.90 21.49 -11.26
CA LYS A 166 -34.99 21.53 -10.28
C LYS A 166 -35.24 22.94 -9.74
N ARG A 167 -34.18 23.71 -9.43
CA ARG A 167 -34.33 25.10 -8.98
C ARG A 167 -34.89 26.02 -10.07
N GLN A 168 -34.57 25.77 -11.33
CA GLN A 168 -35.08 26.55 -12.44
C GLN A 168 -36.59 26.32 -12.65
N ASP A 169 -37.04 25.08 -12.52
CA ASP A 169 -38.47 24.73 -12.56
C ASP A 169 -39.23 25.33 -11.36
N ASP A 170 -38.66 25.24 -10.16
CA ASP A 170 -39.24 25.82 -8.94
C ASP A 170 -39.35 27.36 -9.04
N LEU A 171 -38.40 28.02 -9.70
CA LEU A 171 -38.43 29.47 -9.91
C LEU A 171 -39.62 29.89 -10.79
N ILE A 172 -39.87 29.17 -11.88
CA ILE A 172 -41.02 29.42 -12.78
C ILE A 172 -42.34 29.18 -12.02
N LEU A 173 -42.38 28.19 -11.14
CA LEU A 173 -43.56 27.91 -10.32
C LEU A 173 -43.81 29.03 -9.29
N LEU A 174 -42.75 29.57 -8.69
CA LEU A 174 -42.83 30.69 -7.76
C LEU A 174 -43.27 31.98 -8.45
N GLU A 175 -42.74 32.29 -9.63
CA GLU A 175 -43.14 33.45 -10.44
C GLU A 175 -44.65 33.39 -10.76
N LYS A 176 -45.16 32.22 -11.17
CA LYS A 176 -46.61 32.03 -11.36
C LYS A 176 -47.42 32.21 -10.09
N ALA A 177 -46.90 31.77 -8.94
CA ALA A 177 -47.59 31.95 -7.67
C ALA A 177 -47.63 33.44 -7.26
N GLU A 178 -46.55 34.18 -7.50
CA GLU A 178 -46.48 35.64 -7.27
C GLU A 178 -47.47 36.39 -8.16
N ASP A 179 -47.60 36.03 -9.43
CA ASP A 179 -48.59 36.60 -10.35
C ASP A 179 -50.03 36.33 -9.90
N LEU A 180 -50.31 35.11 -9.42
CA LEU A 180 -51.63 34.75 -8.90
C LEU A 180 -51.97 35.52 -7.62
N VAL A 181 -51.02 35.65 -6.69
CA VAL A 181 -51.21 36.45 -5.47
C VAL A 181 -51.43 37.93 -5.84
N SER A 182 -50.68 38.45 -6.80
CA SER A 182 -50.84 39.82 -7.29
C SER A 182 -52.22 40.04 -7.92
N SER A 183 -52.67 39.12 -8.77
CA SER A 183 -54.00 39.22 -9.39
C SER A 183 -55.14 39.11 -8.38
N LEU A 184 -55.02 38.23 -7.38
CA LEU A 184 -55.97 38.12 -6.27
C LEU A 184 -55.98 39.38 -5.38
N SER A 185 -54.82 40.01 -5.17
CA SER A 185 -54.74 41.27 -4.40
C SER A 185 -55.39 42.46 -5.13
N GLN A 186 -55.34 42.47 -6.46
CA GLN A 186 -56.00 43.47 -7.31
C GLN A 186 -57.50 43.21 -7.48
N LEU A 187 -57.94 41.97 -7.23
CA LEU A 187 -59.34 41.62 -7.08
C LEU A 187 -59.88 42.17 -5.75
N SER A 188 -59.87 43.50 -5.62
CA SER A 188 -60.57 44.20 -4.55
C SER A 188 -62.03 43.75 -4.57
N LEU A 189 -62.40 43.01 -3.54
CA LEU A 189 -63.74 42.55 -3.30
C LEU A 189 -64.67 43.78 -3.20
N ASN A 190 -65.37 44.10 -4.29
CA ASN A 190 -66.61 44.87 -4.20
C ASN A 190 -67.65 43.99 -3.49
N LEU A 191 -67.54 43.87 -2.16
CA LEU A 191 -68.60 43.32 -1.33
C LEU A 191 -69.78 44.29 -1.39
N PRO A 192 -70.98 43.88 -1.86
CA PRO A 192 -72.16 44.72 -1.79
C PRO A 192 -72.65 44.73 -0.34
N GLY A 193 -72.21 45.72 0.43
CA GLY A 193 -72.61 45.85 1.82
C GLY A 193 -71.72 46.78 2.63
N ASN A 194 -71.63 48.05 2.22
CA ASN A 194 -71.22 49.10 3.14
C ASN A 194 -72.23 50.25 3.02
N ILE A 195 -73.18 50.28 3.96
CA ILE A 195 -74.07 51.42 4.17
C ILE A 195 -73.22 52.50 4.85
N PRO A 196 -73.06 53.70 4.28
CA PRO A 196 -72.46 54.80 5.02
C PRO A 196 -73.48 55.29 6.05
N ASP A 197 -73.09 55.25 7.33
CA ASP A 197 -73.73 56.06 8.35
C ASP A 197 -73.42 57.55 8.09
N ALA A 198 -74.46 58.36 8.27
CA ALA A 198 -74.60 59.83 8.13
C ALA A 198 -75.01 60.37 6.75
#